data_AF-A0A0M1N031-F1
#
_entry.id   AF-A0A0M1N031-F1
#
_cell.length_a   1.000
_cell.length_b   1.000
_cell.length_c   1.000
_cell.angle_alpha   90.00
_cell.angle_beta   90.00
_cell.angle_gamma   90.00
#
_symmetry.space_group_name_H-M   'P 1'
#
loop_
_entity.id
_entity.type
_entity.pdbx_description
1 polymer ?
#
loop_
_entity_poly.entity_id
_entity_poly.type
_entity_poly.pdbx_seq_one_letter_code
_entity_poly.pdbx_strand_id
1 'polypeptide(L)'
;MVEGDNDNRLAIDCHGDRLQSAEQDDHDLNRQRVLERNGWEFWNAFAFNFVLNKEDVIKDLIKNLEAKDIEPAKTENINQAIYTEQRRVTVFRKNEYSFVD
;
A
#
# COMPACT_ATOMS: atom_id res chain seq x y z
N MET A 1 4.83 -1.94 0.00
CA MET A 1 6.10 -1.22 -0.24
C MET A 1 6.64 -1.66 -1.59
N VAL A 2 7.33 -0.77 -2.29
CA VAL A 2 7.91 -0.98 -3.61
C VAL A 2 9.35 -0.44 -3.59
N GLU A 3 10.25 -1.16 -4.23
CA GLU A 3 11.66 -0.80 -4.38
C GLU A 3 11.97 -0.70 -5.87
N GLY A 4 12.77 0.30 -6.24
CA GLY A 4 13.33 0.47 -7.57
C GLY A 4 14.84 0.25 -7.58
N ASP A 5 15.47 0.55 -8.72
CA ASP A 5 16.92 0.57 -8.82
C ASP A 5 17.52 1.69 -7.92
N ASN A 6 18.83 1.63 -7.68
CA ASN A 6 19.57 2.64 -6.92
C ASN A 6 19.06 2.89 -5.49
N ASP A 7 18.48 1.86 -4.85
CA ASP A 7 17.94 1.95 -3.49
C ASP A 7 16.75 2.92 -3.34
N ASN A 8 16.04 3.21 -4.44
CA ASN A 8 14.83 4.01 -4.42
C ASN A 8 13.68 3.22 -3.79
N ARG A 9 13.01 3.80 -2.80
CA ARG A 9 12.05 3.09 -1.95
C ARG A 9 10.79 3.93 -1.73
N LEU A 10 9.63 3.30 -1.86
CA LEU A 10 8.34 3.90 -1.54
C LEU A 10 7.46 2.94 -0.75
N ALA A 11 7.05 3.37 0.44
CA ALA A 11 5.99 2.71 1.19
C ALA A 11 4.64 3.21 0.66
N ILE A 12 3.76 2.27 0.33
CA ILE A 12 2.39 2.55 -0.12
C ILE A 12 1.49 2.11 1.02
N ASP A 13 0.75 3.05 1.59
CA ASP A 13 -0.21 2.81 2.65
C ASP A 13 -1.64 3.06 2.17
N CYS A 14 -2.54 2.16 2.54
CA CYS A 14 -3.92 2.15 2.08
C CYS A 14 -4.87 2.13 3.29
N HIS A 15 -5.44 3.28 3.60
CA HIS A 15 -6.34 3.50 4.74
C HIS A 15 -7.76 3.07 4.39
N GLY A 16 -8.25 2.03 5.07
CA GLY A 16 -9.64 1.60 4.98
C GLY A 16 -10.57 2.40 5.91
N ASP A 17 -11.87 2.29 5.69
CA ASP A 17 -12.88 3.04 6.48
C ASP A 17 -13.16 2.41 7.87
N ARG A 18 -12.46 1.35 8.25
CA ARG A 18 -12.62 0.70 9.56
C ARG A 18 -11.78 1.43 10.59
N LEU A 19 -12.39 1.77 11.71
CA LEU A 19 -11.67 2.23 12.89
C LEU A 19 -10.74 1.12 13.38
N GLN A 20 -9.46 1.48 13.50
CA GLN A 20 -8.44 0.65 14.13
C GLN A 20 -8.56 0.77 15.66
N SER A 21 -8.01 -0.21 16.37
CA SER A 21 -7.83 -0.11 17.83
C SER A 21 -6.58 0.69 18.17
N ALA A 22 -6.54 1.28 19.37
CA ALA A 22 -5.37 2.05 19.83
C ALA A 22 -4.06 1.24 19.80
N GLU A 23 -4.11 -0.07 20.06
CA GLU A 23 -2.94 -0.96 19.97
C GLU A 23 -2.45 -1.13 18.52
N GLN A 24 -3.37 -1.20 17.56
CA GLN A 24 -3.03 -1.23 16.13
C GLN A 24 -2.44 0.11 15.69
N ASP A 25 -3.00 1.23 16.15
CA ASP A 25 -2.48 2.57 15.85
C ASP A 25 -1.04 2.75 16.36
N ASP A 26 -0.75 2.33 17.60
CA ASP A 26 0.60 2.41 18.16
C ASP A 26 1.61 1.54 17.39
N HIS A 27 1.19 0.34 16.98
CA HIS A 27 2.02 -0.55 16.18
C HIS A 27 2.30 0.05 14.79
N ASP A 28 1.29 0.59 14.12
CA ASP A 28 1.41 1.19 12.79
C ASP A 28 2.27 2.46 12.82
N LEU A 29 2.10 3.32 13.83
CA LEU A 29 2.96 4.49 14.06
C LEU A 29 4.43 4.10 14.30
N ASN A 30 4.68 3.05 15.09
CA ASN A 30 6.03 2.58 15.33
C ASN A 30 6.67 2.03 14.04
N ARG A 31 5.92 1.27 13.26
CA ARG A 31 6.36 0.74 11.97
C ARG A 31 6.69 1.88 10.99
N GLN A 32 5.84 2.90 10.90
CA GLN A 32 6.09 4.07 10.06
C GLN A 32 7.38 4.77 10.46
N ARG A 33 7.57 5.07 11.75
CA ARG A 33 8.80 5.73 12.25
C ARG A 33 10.07 4.94 11.93
N VAL A 34 10.02 3.61 12.07
CA VAL A 34 11.16 2.76 11.72
C VAL A 34 11.48 2.84 10.23
N LEU A 35 10.46 2.80 9.37
CA LEU A 35 10.64 2.89 7.93
C LEU A 35 11.17 4.27 7.51
N GLU A 36 10.58 5.36 7.99
CA GLU A 36 11.05 6.73 7.69
C GLU A 36 12.50 6.94 8.11
N ARG A 37 12.90 6.44 9.28
CA ARG A 37 14.30 6.50 9.74
C ARG A 37 15.27 5.75 8.83
N ASN A 38 14.79 4.74 8.11
CA ASN A 38 15.58 3.97 7.14
C ASN A 38 15.40 4.48 5.70
N GLY A 39 14.96 5.74 5.53
CA GLY A 39 14.89 6.40 4.23
C GLY A 39 13.64 6.08 3.42
N TRP A 40 12.62 5.44 4.01
CA TRP A 40 11.35 5.23 3.32
C TRP A 40 10.49 6.50 3.35
N GLU A 41 9.93 6.83 2.20
CA GLU A 41 8.83 7.79 2.10
C GLU A 41 7.49 7.07 1.98
N PHE A 42 6.41 7.72 2.40
CA PHE A 42 5.07 7.16 2.40
C PHE A 42 4.16 7.90 1.41
N TRP A 43 3.53 7.13 0.53
CA TRP A 43 2.38 7.56 -0.24
C TRP A 43 1.13 6.94 0.37
N ASN A 44 0.11 7.76 0.63
CA ASN A 44 -1.12 7.35 1.33
C ASN A 44 -2.33 7.40 0.39
N ALA A 45 -3.11 6.33 0.35
CA ALA A 45 -4.41 6.29 -0.29
C ALA A 45 -5.51 6.06 0.74
N PHE A 46 -6.55 6.90 0.71
CA PHE A 46 -7.76 6.72 1.51
C PHE A 46 -8.84 6.00 0.70
N ALA A 47 -9.52 5.03 1.32
CA ALA A 47 -10.54 4.21 0.66
C ALA A 47 -11.65 5.04 0.01
N PHE A 48 -12.19 6.04 0.70
CA PHE A 48 -13.21 6.92 0.11
C PHE A 48 -12.72 7.63 -1.16
N ASN A 49 -11.49 8.15 -1.15
CA ASN A 49 -10.94 8.88 -2.29
C ASN A 49 -10.63 7.92 -3.44
N PHE A 50 -10.14 6.72 -3.14
CA PHE A 50 -9.92 5.68 -4.14
C PHE A 50 -11.23 5.21 -4.79
N VAL A 51 -12.32 5.08 -4.03
CA VAL A 51 -13.62 4.68 -4.58
C VAL A 51 -14.20 5.78 -5.49
N LEU A 52 -14.09 7.04 -5.07
CA LEU A 52 -14.67 8.18 -5.80
C LEU A 52 -13.84 8.62 -7.01
N ASN A 53 -12.51 8.64 -6.86
CA ASN A 53 -11.57 9.25 -7.81
C ASN A 53 -10.47 8.26 -8.23
N LYS A 54 -10.87 7.01 -8.48
CA LYS A 54 -9.94 5.89 -8.72
C LYS A 54 -8.83 6.20 -9.72
N GLU A 55 -9.19 6.76 -10.88
CA GLU A 55 -8.23 7.05 -11.94
C GLU A 55 -7.19 8.08 -11.50
N ASP A 56 -7.61 9.12 -10.79
CA ASP A 56 -6.73 10.19 -10.35
C ASP A 56 -5.81 9.73 -9.23
N VAL A 57 -6.30 8.90 -8.31
CA VAL A 57 -5.46 8.27 -7.28
C VAL A 57 -4.40 7.36 -7.90
N ILE A 58 -4.76 6.58 -8.93
CA ILE A 58 -3.78 5.74 -9.64
C ILE A 58 -2.77 6.59 -10.40
N LYS A 59 -3.20 7.65 -11.10
CA LYS A 59 -2.29 8.58 -11.80
C LYS A 59 -1.32 9.25 -10.83
N ASP A 60 -1.79 9.67 -9.66
CA ASP A 60 -0.94 10.26 -8.63
C ASP A 60 0.10 9.27 -8.10
N LEU A 61 -0.29 8.01 -7.87
CA LEU A 61 0.65 6.96 -7.48
C LEU A 61 1.73 6.75 -8.56
N ILE A 62 1.33 6.61 -9.83
CA ILE A 62 2.27 6.42 -10.94
C ILE A 62 3.25 7.58 -11.01
N LYS A 63 2.76 8.82 -10.92
CA LYS A 63 3.61 10.02 -10.91
C LYS A 63 4.62 10.01 -9.77
N ASN A 64 4.23 9.56 -8.58
CA ASN A 64 5.14 9.44 -7.42
C ASN A 64 6.22 8.37 -7.64
N LEU A 65 5.87 7.25 -8.28
CA LEU A 65 6.83 6.20 -8.63
C LEU A 65 7.82 6.69 -9.70
N GLU A 66 7.33 7.32 -10.77
CA GLU A 66 8.15 7.90 -11.84
C GLU A 66 9.11 8.97 -11.30
N ALA A 67 8.62 9.86 -10.42
CA ALA A 67 9.46 10.89 -9.80
C ALA A 67 10.59 10.32 -8.91
N LYS A 68 10.52 9.04 -8.57
CA LYS A 68 11.52 8.31 -7.78
C LYS A 68 12.29 7.28 -8.61
N ASP A 69 12.15 7.30 -9.94
CA ASP A 69 12.76 6.30 -10.83
C ASP A 69 12.45 4.85 -10.41
N ILE A 70 11.26 4.60 -9.86
CA ILE A 70 10.78 3.27 -9.49
C ILE A 70 9.98 2.70 -10.65
N GLU A 71 10.64 1.86 -11.44
CA GLU A 71 10.06 1.22 -12.62
C GLU A 71 9.40 -0.14 -12.29
N PRO A 72 8.41 -0.59 -13.08
CA PRO A 72 7.85 -1.93 -12.93
C PRO A 72 8.93 -3.02 -13.03
N ALA A 73 8.89 -3.98 -12.11
CA ALA A 73 9.82 -5.10 -12.12
C ALA A 73 9.74 -5.87 -13.45
N LYS A 74 10.89 -6.01 -14.13
CA LYS A 74 11.01 -6.84 -15.33
C LYS A 74 10.88 -8.31 -14.91
N THR A 75 10.01 -9.06 -15.59
CA THR A 75 9.60 -10.45 -15.26
C THR A 75 10.76 -11.43 -15.03
N GLU A 76 11.96 -11.10 -15.51
CA GLU A 76 13.15 -11.95 -15.48
C GLU A 76 13.97 -11.84 -14.18
N ASN A 77 13.76 -10.80 -13.36
CA ASN A 77 14.48 -10.59 -12.10
C ASN A 77 13.50 -10.30 -10.95
N ILE A 78 12.64 -11.28 -10.64
CA ILE A 78 12.04 -11.33 -9.30
C ILE A 78 13.15 -11.77 -8.35
N ASN A 79 14.01 -10.84 -7.95
CA ASN A 79 14.85 -11.05 -6.79
C ASN A 79 13.90 -11.41 -5.65
N GLN A 80 13.95 -12.66 -5.19
CA GLN A 80 13.25 -13.08 -3.98
C GLN A 80 13.87 -12.28 -2.84
N ALA A 81 13.35 -11.08 -2.59
CA ALA A 81 13.71 -10.29 -1.45
C ALA A 81 13.47 -11.18 -0.22
N ILE A 82 14.56 -11.61 0.42
CA ILE A 82 14.58 -12.62 1.49
C ILE A 82 13.67 -12.20 2.66
N TYR A 83 13.32 -10.91 2.72
CA TYR A 83 12.49 -10.29 3.76
C TYR A 83 11.08 -9.88 3.31
N THR A 84 10.66 -10.22 2.08
CA THR A 84 9.34 -9.82 1.55
C THR A 84 8.39 -11.01 1.51
N GLU A 85 7.28 -10.91 2.24
CA GLU A 85 6.18 -11.89 2.18
C GLU A 85 5.15 -11.44 1.13
N GLN A 86 4.80 -12.33 0.19
CA GLN A 86 3.70 -12.12 -0.75
C GLN A 86 2.47 -12.91 -0.31
N ARG A 87 1.34 -12.22 -0.09
CA ARG A 87 0.02 -12.85 0.13
C ARG A 87 -0.93 -12.47 -0.99
N ARG A 88 -1.55 -13.45 -1.63
CA ARG A 88 -2.68 -13.24 -2.55
C ARG A 88 -3.97 -13.55 -1.80
N VAL A 89 -4.82 -12.54 -1.63
CA VAL A 89 -6.15 -12.71 -1.02
C VAL A 89 -7.22 -12.63 -2.09
N THR A 90 -8.12 -13.61 -2.12
CA THR A 90 -9.33 -13.56 -2.94
C THR A 90 -10.40 -12.86 -2.13
N VAL A 91 -10.81 -11.66 -2.54
CA VAL A 91 -11.88 -10.92 -1.87
C VAL A 91 -13.22 -11.53 -2.29
N PHE A 92 -13.96 -12.12 -1.36
CA PHE A 92 -15.34 -12.55 -1.63
C PHE A 92 -16.24 -11.32 -1.77
N ARG A 93 -17.04 -11.24 -2.85
CA ARG A 93 -18.12 -10.25 -2.97
C ARG A 93 -19.19 -10.60 -1.93
N LYS A 94 -19.52 -9.65 -1.07
CA LYS A 94 -20.59 -9.78 -0.07
C LYS A 94 -21.93 -10.00 -0.78
N ASN A 95 -22.47 -11.22 -0.76
CA ASN A 95 -23.87 -11.49 -1.09
C ASN A 95 -24.72 -11.30 0.17
N GLU A 96 -25.74 -10.45 0.01
CA GLU A 96 -27.08 -10.46 0.62
C GLU A 96 -27.18 -10.46 2.16
N TYR A 97 -27.47 -9.28 2.72
CA TYR A 97 -28.27 -9.21 3.95
C TYR A 97 -29.74 -9.31 3.58
N SER A 98 -30.35 -10.47 3.81
CA SER A 98 -31.77 -10.53 4.13
C SER A 98 -31.93 -10.15 5.59
N PHE A 99 -32.51 -8.97 5.84
CA PHE A 99 -33.11 -8.70 7.15
C PHE A 99 -34.37 -9.58 7.23
N VAL A 100 -34.33 -10.55 8.13
CA VAL A 100 -35.53 -11.21 8.64
C VAL A 100 -35.73 -10.64 10.03
N ASP A 101 -36.78 -9.84 10.18
CA ASP A 101 -37.69 -9.80 11.34
C ASP A 101 -38.99 -9.14 10.88
#